data_AF-A0A8J8DN82-F1
#
_entry.id   AF-A0A8J8DN82-F1
#
_cell.length_a   1.000
_cell.length_b   1.000
_cell.length_c   1.000
_cell.angle_alpha   90.00
_cell.angle_beta   90.00
_cell.angle_gamma   90.00
#
_symmetry.space_group_name_H-M   'P 1'
#
loop_
_entity.id
_entity.type
_entity.pdbx_description
1 polymer ?
#
loop_
_entity_poly.entity_id
_entity_poly.type
_entity_poly.pdbx_seq_one_letter_code
_entity_poly.pdbx_strand_id
1 'polypeptide(L)'
;MRKPKAYVVLFSVLALAGGITYKWGLNVLLQVILGVSLVVLALVLVFFLGLSIYIKSWGVAICLVLPLILIAYVAYPGISQEPRILSMIILILAGFFMYEILKLIRP
;
A
#
# COMPACT_ATOMS: atom_id res chain seq x y z
N MET A 1 32.45 1.85 1.44
CA MET A 1 32.21 0.74 2.39
C MET A 1 31.17 1.15 3.44
N ARG A 2 29.88 0.82 3.28
CA ARG A 2 28.83 1.00 4.31
C ARG A 2 27.79 -0.14 4.23
N LYS A 3 28.26 -1.39 4.28
CA LYS A 3 27.42 -2.60 4.18
C LYS A 3 26.78 -3.11 5.49
N PRO A 4 27.32 -2.86 6.71
CA PRO A 4 26.77 -3.51 7.91
C PRO A 4 25.40 -2.95 8.33
N LYS A 5 25.07 -1.69 7.97
CA LYS A 5 23.79 -1.07 8.34
C LYS A 5 22.58 -1.73 7.66
N ALA A 6 22.71 -2.15 6.40
CA ALA A 6 21.62 -2.80 5.68
C ALA A 6 21.29 -4.19 6.25
N TYR A 7 22.32 -4.94 6.65
CA TYR A 7 22.15 -6.25 7.28
C TYR A 7 21.46 -6.18 8.63
N VAL A 8 21.76 -5.15 9.44
CA VAL A 8 21.11 -4.96 10.75
C VAL A 8 19.62 -4.66 10.58
N VAL A 9 19.24 -3.87 9.58
CA VAL A 9 17.83 -3.60 9.27
C VAL A 9 17.13 -4.88 8.80
N LEU A 10 17.74 -5.61 7.86
CA LEU A 10 17.20 -6.88 7.36
C LEU A 10 17.01 -7.92 8.47
N PHE A 11 18.00 -8.08 9.34
CA PHE A 11 17.93 -9.04 10.45
C PHE A 11 16.85 -8.66 11.46
N SER A 12 16.73 -7.36 11.78
CA SER A 12 15.67 -6.85 12.67
C SER A 12 14.27 -7.11 12.10
N VAL A 13 14.10 -6.91 10.79
CA VAL A 13 12.81 -7.15 10.10
C VAL A 13 12.47 -8.64 10.07
N LEU A 14 13.44 -9.50 9.78
CA LEU A 14 13.27 -10.96 9.82
C LEU A 14 12.96 -11.48 11.22
N ALA A 15 13.62 -10.96 12.25
CA ALA A 15 13.36 -11.31 13.64
C ALA A 15 11.95 -10.87 14.09
N LEU A 16 11.50 -9.68 13.68
CA LEU A 16 10.12 -9.22 13.89
C LEU A 16 9.11 -10.10 13.16
N ALA A 17 9.37 -10.43 11.89
CA ALA A 17 8.51 -11.31 11.09
C ALA A 17 8.42 -12.72 11.71
N GLY A 18 9.55 -13.27 12.17
CA GLY A 18 9.62 -14.54 12.88
C GLY A 18 8.88 -14.52 14.21
N GLY A 19 9.02 -13.44 14.99
CA GLY A 19 8.31 -13.27 16.26
C GLY A 19 6.80 -13.18 16.10
N ILE A 20 6.33 -12.48 15.06
CA ILE A 20 4.89 -12.35 14.75
C ILE A 20 4.32 -13.70 14.28
N THR A 21 5.03 -14.40 13.37
CA THR A 21 4.59 -15.69 12.85
C THR A 21 4.55 -16.78 13.91
N TYR A 22 5.52 -16.81 14.83
CA TYR A 22 5.55 -17.79 15.92
C TYR A 22 4.37 -17.62 16.89
N LYS A 23 3.99 -16.37 17.19
CA LYS A 23 3.03 -16.07 18.25
C LYS A 23 1.58 -15.93 17.76
N TRP A 24 1.39 -15.54 16.49
CA TRP A 24 0.07 -15.21 15.93
C TRP A 24 -0.21 -15.89 14.57
N GLY A 25 0.75 -16.62 14.01
CA GLY A 25 0.64 -17.31 12.72
C GLY A 25 0.95 -16.43 11.50
N LEU A 26 1.14 -17.09 10.35
CA LEU A 26 1.48 -16.46 9.07
C LEU A 26 0.42 -15.47 8.56
N ASN A 27 -0.86 -15.73 8.83
CA ASN A 27 -1.96 -14.87 8.40
C ASN A 27 -1.88 -13.47 9.02
N VAL A 28 -1.48 -13.37 10.30
CA VAL A 28 -1.36 -12.08 10.99
C VAL A 28 -0.16 -11.29 10.48
N LEU A 29 0.96 -11.96 10.17
CA LEU A 29 2.10 -11.29 9.54
C LEU A 29 1.69 -10.69 8.18
N LEU A 30 0.96 -11.45 7.36
CA LEU A 30 0.50 -10.99 6.06
C LEU A 30 -0.44 -9.77 6.20
N GLN A 31 -1.37 -9.80 7.16
CA GLN A 31 -2.26 -8.68 7.46
C GLN A 31 -1.48 -7.44 7.92
N VAL A 32 -0.46 -7.59 8.76
CA VAL A 32 0.38 -6.47 9.22
C VAL A 32 1.15 -5.87 8.04
N ILE A 33 1.76 -6.70 7.19
CA ILE A 33 2.49 -6.21 6.01
C ILE A 33 1.54 -5.49 5.04
N LEU A 34 0.37 -6.06 4.78
CA LEU A 34 -0.66 -5.46 3.93
C LEU A 34 -1.18 -4.15 4.51
N GLY A 35 -1.48 -4.11 5.82
CA GLY A 35 -1.94 -2.92 6.52
C GLY A 35 -0.90 -1.80 6.51
N VAL A 36 0.36 -2.10 6.84
CA VAL A 36 1.45 -1.12 6.80
C VAL A 36 1.66 -0.60 5.37
N SER A 37 1.63 -1.49 4.37
CA SER A 37 1.77 -1.09 2.97
C SER A 37 0.63 -0.19 2.50
N LEU A 38 -0.61 -0.50 2.89
CA LEU A 38 -1.79 0.32 2.60
C LEU A 38 -1.72 1.71 3.26
N VAL A 39 -1.25 1.77 4.51
CA VAL A 39 -1.08 3.05 5.22
C VAL A 39 -0.03 3.92 4.54
N VAL A 40 1.12 3.35 4.17
CA VAL A 40 2.15 4.08 3.43
C VAL A 40 1.63 4.57 2.09
N LEU A 41 0.91 3.71 1.35
CA LEU A 41 0.31 4.06 0.06
C LEU A 41 -0.73 5.18 0.19
N ALA A 42 -1.60 5.10 1.22
CA ALA A 42 -2.57 6.15 1.52
C ALA A 42 -1.87 7.49 1.81
N LEU A 43 -0.78 7.47 2.59
CA LEU A 43 -0.03 8.67 2.93
C LEU A 43 0.57 9.33 1.68
N VAL A 44 1.12 8.51 0.77
CA VAL A 44 1.63 8.98 -0.52
C VAL A 44 0.52 9.57 -1.39
N LEU A 45 -0.64 8.90 -1.49
CA LEU A 45 -1.78 9.44 -2.24
C LEU A 45 -2.29 10.77 -1.67
N VAL A 46 -2.43 10.86 -0.34
CA VAL A 46 -2.86 12.11 0.32
C VAL A 46 -1.85 13.22 0.05
N PHE A 47 -0.56 12.92 0.09
CA PHE A 47 0.49 13.88 -0.23
C PHE A 47 0.37 14.39 -1.68
N PHE A 48 0.26 13.49 -2.66
CA PHE A 48 0.09 13.87 -4.07
C PHE A 48 -1.24 14.57 -4.33
N LEU A 49 -2.30 14.18 -3.63
CA LEU A 49 -3.61 14.84 -3.71
C LEU A 49 -3.53 16.27 -3.21
N GLY A 50 -2.88 16.51 -2.06
CA GLY A 50 -2.62 17.84 -1.54
C GLY A 50 -1.78 18.68 -2.50
N LEU A 51 -0.75 18.09 -3.10
CA LEU A 51 0.06 18.76 -4.12
C LEU A 51 -0.77 19.13 -5.36
N SER A 52 -1.64 18.21 -5.81
CA SER A 52 -2.52 18.38 -6.97
C SER A 52 -3.52 19.53 -6.77
N ILE A 53 -4.09 19.62 -5.57
CA ILE A 53 -4.97 20.74 -5.17
C ILE A 53 -4.18 22.05 -5.16
N TYR A 54 -2.94 22.05 -4.63
CA TYR A 54 -2.09 23.23 -4.60
C TYR A 54 -1.78 23.79 -6.00
N ILE A 55 -1.47 22.93 -6.97
CA ILE A 55 -1.23 23.34 -8.37
C ILE A 55 -2.53 23.52 -9.18
N LYS A 56 -3.71 23.47 -8.55
CA LYS A 56 -5.03 23.63 -9.18
C LYS A 56 -5.30 22.61 -10.31
N SER A 57 -4.67 21.44 -10.25
CA SER A 57 -4.81 20.36 -11.24
C SER A 57 -5.96 19.42 -10.89
N TRP A 58 -7.18 19.85 -11.18
CA TRP A 58 -8.41 19.12 -10.82
C TRP A 58 -8.50 17.72 -11.45
N GLY A 59 -7.96 17.54 -12.66
CA GLY A 59 -7.98 16.23 -13.34
C GLY A 59 -7.15 15.17 -12.61
N VAL A 60 -5.97 15.56 -12.10
CA VAL A 60 -5.10 14.66 -11.34
C VAL A 60 -5.65 14.44 -9.93
N ALA A 61 -6.25 15.47 -9.33
CA ALA A 61 -6.87 15.35 -8.01
C ALA A 61 -8.02 14.33 -8.00
N ILE A 62 -8.94 14.39 -8.98
CA ILE A 62 -10.04 13.42 -9.11
C ILE A 62 -9.52 12.01 -9.35
N CYS A 63 -8.47 11.87 -10.17
CA CYS A 63 -7.83 10.59 -10.45
C CYS A 63 -7.21 9.95 -9.20
N LEU A 64 -6.65 10.77 -8.29
CA LEU A 64 -6.05 10.32 -7.02
C LEU A 64 -7.08 10.03 -5.92
N VAL A 65 -8.25 10.70 -5.95
CA VAL A 65 -9.33 10.46 -4.98
C VAL A 65 -9.89 9.05 -5.10
N LEU A 66 -10.04 8.52 -6.32
CA LEU A 66 -10.62 7.19 -6.55
C LEU A 66 -9.84 6.05 -5.84
N PRO A 67 -8.51 5.90 -6.03
CA PRO A 67 -7.74 4.90 -5.30
C PRO A 67 -7.63 5.22 -3.81
N LEU A 68 -7.70 6.49 -3.39
CA LEU A 68 -7.71 6.86 -1.98
C LEU A 68 -8.97 6.37 -1.26
N ILE A 69 -10.14 6.54 -1.87
CA ILE A 69 -11.42 6.02 -1.37
C ILE A 69 -11.36 4.48 -1.30
N LEU A 70 -10.79 3.84 -2.32
CA LEU A 70 -10.67 2.39 -2.37
C LEU A 70 -9.76 1.84 -1.25
N ILE A 71 -8.63 2.51 -0.98
CA ILE A 71 -7.74 2.16 0.13
C ILE A 71 -8.44 2.38 1.48
N ALA A 72 -9.17 3.48 1.64
CA ALA A 72 -9.94 3.74 2.87
C ALA A 72 -11.01 2.68 3.11
N TYR A 73 -11.66 2.19 2.05
CA TYR A 73 -12.65 1.12 2.11
C TYR A 73 -12.03 -0.22 2.54
N VAL A 74 -10.85 -0.56 2.01
CA VAL A 74 -10.11 -1.77 2.40
C VAL A 74 -9.56 -1.70 3.81
N ALA A 75 -9.08 -0.53 4.22
CA ALA A 75 -8.52 -0.32 5.56
C ALA A 75 -9.57 -0.41 6.68
N TYR A 76 -10.87 -0.43 6.32
CA TYR A 76 -11.94 -0.59 7.30
C TYR A 76 -11.90 -2.00 7.91
N PRO A 77 -11.78 -2.12 9.25
CA PRO A 77 -11.52 -3.40 9.91
C PRO A 77 -12.65 -4.44 9.75
N GLY A 78 -13.84 -4.03 9.31
CA GLY A 78 -14.95 -4.93 9.01
C GLY A 78 -14.89 -5.60 7.63
N ILE A 79 -14.14 -5.05 6.67
CA ILE A 79 -14.11 -5.51 5.27
C ILE A 79 -12.84 -6.31 4.98
N SER A 80 -11.72 -5.91 5.61
CA SER A 80 -10.44 -6.63 5.51
C SER A 80 -10.48 -8.07 6.04
N GLN A 81 -11.56 -8.49 6.72
CA GLN A 81 -11.69 -9.85 7.25
C GLN A 81 -12.09 -10.89 6.21
N GLU A 82 -12.68 -10.48 5.08
CA GLU A 82 -12.91 -11.38 3.95
C GLU A 82 -11.71 -11.34 2.99
N PRO A 83 -10.84 -12.38 2.97
CA PRO A 83 -9.66 -12.40 2.12
C PRO A 83 -9.99 -12.34 0.63
N ARG A 84 -11.23 -12.73 0.27
CA ARG A 84 -11.74 -12.68 -1.10
C ARG A 84 -11.97 -11.25 -1.59
N ILE A 85 -12.57 -10.40 -0.75
CA ILE A 85 -12.79 -8.98 -1.06
C ILE A 85 -11.45 -8.25 -1.09
N LEU A 86 -10.59 -8.52 -0.10
CA LEU A 86 -9.26 -7.93 -0.01
C LEU A 86 -8.42 -8.22 -1.27
N SER A 87 -8.35 -9.48 -1.71
CA SER A 87 -7.54 -9.83 -2.89
C SER A 87 -8.09 -9.22 -4.17
N MET A 88 -9.42 -9.15 -4.31
CA MET A 88 -10.07 -8.56 -5.47
C MET A 88 -9.79 -7.06 -5.58
N ILE A 89 -9.80 -6.33 -4.46
CA ILE A 89 -9.48 -4.91 -4.45
C ILE A 89 -7.98 -4.66 -4.71
N ILE A 90 -7.10 -5.49 -4.15
CA ILE A 90 -5.66 -5.41 -4.43
C ILE A 90 -5.39 -5.62 -5.93
N LEU A 91 -6.05 -6.57 -6.57
CA LEU A 91 -5.94 -6.80 -8.02
C LEU A 91 -6.40 -5.59 -8.84
N ILE A 92 -7.51 -4.96 -8.44
CA ILE A 92 -8.02 -3.73 -9.08
C ILE A 92 -7.01 -2.60 -8.93
N LEU A 93 -6.47 -2.40 -7.72
CA LEU A 93 -5.50 -1.34 -7.44
C LEU A 93 -4.20 -1.56 -8.24
N ALA A 94 -3.68 -2.79 -8.23
CA ALA A 94 -2.48 -3.16 -8.99
C ALA A 94 -2.69 -2.99 -10.50
N GLY A 95 -3.85 -3.39 -11.03
CA GLY A 95 -4.22 -3.20 -12.42
C GLY A 95 -4.33 -1.73 -12.81
N PHE A 96 -4.94 -0.91 -11.96
CA PHE A 96 -5.05 0.54 -12.17
C PHE A 96 -3.67 1.22 -12.22
N PHE A 97 -2.81 0.92 -11.24
CA PHE A 97 -1.43 1.42 -11.23
C PHE A 97 -0.63 0.95 -12.44
N MET A 98 -0.76 -0.33 -12.82
CA MET A 98 -0.08 -0.89 -13.99
C MET A 98 -0.55 -0.24 -15.29
N TYR A 99 -1.85 0.06 -15.43
CA TYR A 99 -2.40 0.77 -16.57
C TYR A 99 -1.85 2.20 -16.68
N GLU A 100 -1.84 2.96 -15.58
CA GLU A 100 -1.30 4.32 -15.56
C GLU A 100 0.21 4.34 -15.86
N ILE A 101 0.98 3.37 -15.32
CA ILE A 101 2.41 3.21 -15.64
C ILE A 101 2.59 2.88 -17.13
N LEU A 102 1.78 1.98 -17.68
CA LEU A 102 1.87 1.58 -19.09
C LEU A 102 1.53 2.74 -20.04
N LYS A 103 0.57 3.59 -19.65
CA LYS A 103 0.21 4.82 -20.37
C LYS A 103 1.33 5.87 -20.31
N LEU A 104 2.11 5.90 -19.23
CA LEU A 104 3.27 6.80 -19.09
C LEU A 104 4.47 6.34 -19.93
N ILE A 105 4.61 5.03 -20.17
CA ILE A 105 5.71 4.42 -20.92
C ILE A 105 5.43 4.36 -22.43
N ARG A 106 4.16 4.30 -22.84
CA ARG A 106 3.77 4.26 -24.25
C ARG A 106 3.70 5.71 -24.79
N PRO A 107 4.60 6.11 -25.71
CA PRO A 107 4.62 7.46 -26.29
C PRO A 107 3.40 7.74 -27.15
#